data_AF-A0A934NIS7-F1
#
_entry.id   AF-A0A934NIS7-F1
#
_cell.length_a   1.000
_cell.length_b   1.000
_cell.length_c   1.000
_cell.angle_alpha   90.00
_cell.angle_beta   90.00
_cell.angle_gamma   90.00
#
_symmetry.space_group_name_H-M   'P 1'
#
loop_
_entity.id
_entity.type
_entity.pdbx_description
1 polymer ?
#
loop_
_entity_poly.entity_id
_entity_poly.type
_entity_poly.pdbx_seq_one_letter_code
_entity_poly.pdbx_strand_id
1 'polypeptide(L)'
;MNLNELSKNFKELIQKPKKSRQELELQNEIGIKLEIALNEEASTLVDELNGIGLNISSIWDLVNTRKKYPRAISILLKHLVKDYSEKNKEGIVRALTVKEAIGKATPTLIDEYMKLSKDQTILRWTIGNAIFKTITKHDVDRIIPIIKDKENGISRQMFVAALGKVNLQNVENVLIDLLDDDEVVVQAIKALGQLKSLKAREKIVVLSKHSNKLIKTEAENALKVL
;
A
#
# COMPACT_ATOMS: atom_id res chain seq x y z
N MET A 1 -14.77 -22.84 -13.57
CA MET A 1 -13.74 -21.79 -13.74
C MET A 1 -12.87 -21.83 -12.51
N ASN A 2 -11.54 -21.86 -12.69
CA ASN A 2 -10.61 -21.70 -11.57
C ASN A 2 -10.58 -20.22 -11.11
N LEU A 3 -9.91 -19.95 -9.98
CA LEU A 3 -9.85 -18.62 -9.38
C LEU A 3 -9.31 -17.55 -10.35
N ASN A 4 -8.29 -17.89 -11.14
CA ASN A 4 -7.68 -16.96 -12.11
C ASN A 4 -8.66 -16.61 -13.25
N GLU A 5 -9.38 -17.59 -13.78
CA GLU A 5 -10.41 -17.38 -14.80
C GLU A 5 -11.56 -16.52 -14.26
N LEU A 6 -12.03 -16.81 -13.04
CA LEU A 6 -13.07 -16.02 -12.38
C LEU A 6 -12.64 -14.56 -12.22
N SER A 7 -11.44 -14.33 -11.71
CA SER A 7 -10.89 -12.99 -11.51
C SER A 7 -10.74 -12.22 -12.82
N LYS A 8 -10.22 -12.87 -13.87
CA LYS A 8 -10.07 -12.27 -15.20
C LYS A 8 -11.43 -11.88 -15.79
N ASN A 9 -12.38 -12.82 -15.82
CA ASN A 9 -13.70 -12.58 -16.39
C ASN A 9 -14.47 -11.51 -15.63
N PHE A 10 -14.38 -11.52 -14.30
CA PHE A 10 -14.97 -10.47 -13.47
C PHE A 10 -14.37 -9.10 -13.80
N LYS A 11 -13.04 -9.01 -13.91
CA LYS A 11 -12.32 -7.76 -14.25
C LYS A 11 -12.74 -7.21 -15.62
N GLU A 12 -12.86 -8.08 -16.63
CA GLU A 12 -13.31 -7.68 -17.96
C GLU A 12 -14.75 -7.14 -17.95
N LEU A 13 -15.64 -7.80 -17.22
CA LEU A 13 -17.02 -7.34 -17.07
C LEU A 13 -17.09 -6.00 -16.36
N ILE A 14 -16.41 -5.79 -15.22
CA ILE A 14 -16.50 -4.53 -14.47
C ILE A 14 -16.02 -3.32 -15.27
N GLN A 15 -15.07 -3.50 -16.19
CA GLN A 15 -14.49 -2.44 -17.01
C GLN A 15 -15.40 -2.00 -18.17
N LYS A 16 -16.45 -2.77 -18.50
CA LYS A 16 -17.37 -2.38 -19.57
C LYS A 16 -18.17 -1.11 -19.20
N PRO A 17 -18.16 -0.07 -20.04
CA PRO A 17 -18.83 1.21 -19.73
C PRO A 17 -20.36 1.11 -19.75
N LYS A 18 -20.92 0.21 -20.56
CA LYS A 18 -22.34 -0.13 -20.59
C LYS A 18 -22.49 -1.64 -20.57
N LYS A 19 -23.47 -2.14 -19.82
CA LYS A 19 -23.75 -3.57 -19.65
C LYS A 19 -25.21 -3.85 -19.98
N SER A 20 -25.46 -4.91 -20.73
CA SER A 20 -26.80 -5.45 -20.88
C SER A 20 -27.28 -6.07 -19.57
N ARG A 21 -28.59 -6.35 -19.47
CA ARG A 21 -29.16 -7.07 -18.32
C ARG A 21 -28.48 -8.44 -18.10
N GLN A 22 -28.25 -9.18 -19.18
CA GLN A 22 -27.59 -10.48 -19.13
C GLN A 22 -26.14 -10.36 -18.62
N GLU A 23 -25.42 -9.31 -19.01
CA GLU A 23 -24.06 -9.07 -18.53
C GLU A 23 -24.01 -8.67 -17.06
N LEU A 24 -25.02 -7.96 -16.56
CA LEU A 24 -25.16 -7.67 -15.13
C LEU A 24 -25.46 -8.94 -14.31
N GLU A 25 -26.37 -9.78 -14.81
CA GLU A 25 -26.69 -11.08 -14.20
C GLU A 25 -25.43 -11.98 -14.16
N LEU A 26 -24.69 -12.08 -15.27
CA LEU A 26 -23.43 -12.83 -15.34
C LEU A 26 -22.36 -12.24 -14.43
N GLN A 27 -22.23 -10.92 -14.36
CA GLN A 27 -21.28 -10.27 -13.45
C GLN A 27 -21.57 -10.63 -12.00
N ASN A 28 -22.84 -10.63 -11.59
CA ASN A 28 -23.24 -11.02 -10.24
C ASN A 28 -22.93 -12.50 -9.97
N GLU A 29 -23.25 -13.39 -10.92
CA GLU A 29 -22.97 -14.83 -10.80
C GLU A 29 -21.47 -15.10 -10.67
N ILE A 30 -20.65 -14.49 -11.54
CA ILE A 30 -19.18 -14.62 -11.48
C ILE A 30 -18.65 -14.00 -10.18
N GLY A 31 -19.20 -12.88 -9.74
CA GLY A 31 -18.83 -12.25 -8.47
C GLY A 31 -19.01 -13.18 -7.27
N ILE A 32 -20.17 -13.85 -7.18
CA ILE A 32 -20.45 -14.83 -6.11
C ILE A 32 -19.46 -16.01 -6.18
N LYS A 33 -19.24 -16.56 -7.38
CA LYS A 33 -18.29 -17.67 -7.57
C LYS A 33 -16.86 -17.26 -7.20
N LEU A 34 -16.46 -16.05 -7.57
CA LEU A 34 -15.15 -15.49 -7.24
C LEU A 34 -14.99 -15.32 -5.73
N GLU A 35 -16.00 -14.81 -5.04
CA GLU A 35 -15.98 -14.66 -3.58
C GLU A 35 -15.84 -16.02 -2.87
N ILE A 36 -16.58 -17.03 -3.30
CA ILE A 36 -16.47 -18.40 -2.77
C ILE A 36 -15.04 -18.93 -2.97
N ALA A 37 -14.50 -18.85 -4.20
CA ALA A 37 -13.16 -19.34 -4.50
C ALA A 37 -12.06 -18.61 -3.70
N LEU A 38 -12.20 -17.30 -3.47
CA LEU A 38 -11.30 -16.52 -2.64
C LEU A 38 -11.36 -16.96 -1.17
N ASN A 39 -12.57 -17.21 -0.65
CA ASN A 39 -12.74 -17.68 0.72
C ASN A 39 -12.21 -19.11 0.91
N GLU A 40 -12.38 -19.99 -0.09
CA GLU A 40 -11.80 -21.34 -0.10
C GLU A 40 -10.27 -21.29 -0.09
N GLU A 41 -9.65 -20.45 -0.91
CA GLU A 41 -8.19 -20.24 -0.94
C GLU A 41 -7.68 -19.75 0.44
N ALA A 42 -8.42 -18.85 1.10
CA ALA A 42 -8.05 -18.28 2.40
C ALA A 42 -8.52 -19.12 3.60
N SER A 43 -9.17 -20.27 3.40
CA SER A 43 -9.82 -21.06 4.47
C SER A 43 -8.87 -21.37 5.64
N THR A 44 -7.68 -21.90 5.36
CA THR A 44 -6.69 -22.20 6.42
C THR A 44 -6.28 -20.97 7.23
N LEU A 45 -6.16 -19.79 6.59
CA LEU A 45 -5.88 -18.54 7.31
C LEU A 45 -7.05 -18.17 8.22
N VAL A 46 -8.26 -18.24 7.69
CA VAL A 46 -9.49 -17.94 8.44
C VAL A 46 -9.64 -18.87 9.65
N ASP A 47 -9.37 -20.17 9.47
CA ASP A 47 -9.41 -21.16 10.56
C ASP A 47 -8.37 -20.87 11.64
N GLU A 48 -7.12 -20.54 11.29
CA GLU A 48 -6.09 -20.16 12.25
C GLU A 48 -6.48 -18.88 13.02
N LEU A 49 -7.09 -17.90 12.35
CA LEU A 49 -7.57 -16.66 12.97
C LEU A 49 -8.80 -16.89 13.86
N ASN A 50 -9.69 -17.80 13.48
CA ASN A 50 -10.83 -18.20 14.30
C ASN A 50 -10.42 -19.04 15.51
N GLY A 51 -9.36 -19.85 15.38
CA GLY A 51 -8.75 -20.59 16.48
C GLY A 51 -8.20 -19.70 17.61
N ILE A 52 -7.94 -18.40 17.33
CA ILE A 52 -7.59 -17.40 18.35
C ILE A 52 -8.78 -16.52 18.79
N GLY A 53 -10.00 -16.84 18.36
CA GLY A 53 -11.26 -16.23 18.81
C GLY A 53 -11.74 -15.01 18.02
N LEU A 54 -11.31 -14.82 16.75
CA LEU A 54 -11.69 -13.65 15.95
C LEU A 54 -13.08 -13.75 15.29
N ASN A 55 -13.62 -14.96 15.09
CA ASN A 55 -14.92 -15.24 14.48
C ASN A 55 -15.18 -14.43 13.18
N ILE A 56 -14.31 -14.60 12.19
CA ILE A 56 -14.38 -14.00 10.86
C ILE A 56 -14.78 -15.04 9.81
N SER A 57 -15.45 -14.58 8.76
CA SER A 57 -15.81 -15.38 7.58
C SER A 57 -14.78 -15.18 6.45
N SER A 58 -14.12 -14.03 6.40
CA SER A 58 -13.07 -13.73 5.43
C SER A 58 -11.98 -12.83 6.02
N ILE A 59 -10.82 -12.77 5.35
CA ILE A 59 -9.76 -11.82 5.72
C ILE A 59 -10.24 -10.36 5.71
N TRP A 60 -11.23 -10.02 4.87
CA TRP A 60 -11.77 -8.67 4.74
C TRP A 60 -12.55 -8.21 5.97
N ASP A 61 -13.00 -9.14 6.83
CA ASP A 61 -13.62 -8.78 8.11
C ASP A 61 -12.60 -8.13 9.05
N LEU A 62 -11.32 -8.54 9.00
CA LEU A 62 -10.24 -7.88 9.76
C LEU A 62 -9.88 -6.51 9.19
N VAL A 63 -10.06 -6.31 7.88
CA VAL A 63 -9.83 -4.99 7.25
C VAL A 63 -10.92 -4.01 7.68
N ASN A 64 -12.15 -4.47 7.83
CA ASN A 64 -13.32 -3.64 8.11
C ASN A 64 -13.66 -3.52 9.61
N THR A 65 -13.01 -4.29 10.48
CA THR A 65 -13.26 -4.25 11.92
C THR A 65 -12.59 -3.07 12.60
N ARG A 66 -13.22 -2.59 13.69
CA ARG A 66 -12.62 -1.63 14.63
C ARG A 66 -11.98 -2.32 15.83
N LYS A 67 -12.18 -3.62 16.00
CA LYS A 67 -11.62 -4.39 17.11
C LYS A 67 -10.12 -4.59 16.90
N LYS A 68 -9.35 -4.52 17.98
CA LYS A 68 -7.91 -4.83 17.95
C LYS A 68 -7.70 -6.34 17.87
N TYR A 69 -6.67 -6.77 17.15
CA TYR A 69 -6.32 -8.18 16.98
C TYR A 69 -4.80 -8.43 17.07
N PRO A 70 -4.13 -8.06 18.18
CA PRO A 70 -2.67 -8.21 18.33
C PRO A 70 -2.17 -9.64 18.11
N ARG A 71 -2.96 -10.64 18.50
CA ARG A 71 -2.61 -12.06 18.34
C ARG A 71 -2.63 -12.54 16.88
N ALA A 72 -3.33 -11.81 16.00
CA ALA A 72 -3.39 -12.16 14.57
C ALA A 72 -2.13 -11.78 13.80
N ILE A 73 -1.32 -10.84 14.30
CA ILE A 73 -0.19 -10.28 13.53
C ILE A 73 0.81 -11.38 13.12
N SER A 74 1.14 -12.32 14.01
CA SER A 74 2.05 -13.42 13.67
C SER A 74 1.45 -14.37 12.64
N ILE A 75 0.14 -14.63 12.71
CA ILE A 75 -0.57 -15.49 11.75
C ILE A 75 -0.62 -14.82 10.38
N LEU A 76 -0.96 -13.53 10.34
CA LEU A 76 -0.99 -12.73 9.11
C LEU A 76 0.39 -12.69 8.44
N LEU A 77 1.47 -12.49 9.19
CA LEU A 77 2.84 -12.50 8.64
C LEU A 77 3.25 -13.90 8.14
N LYS A 78 2.88 -14.97 8.86
CA LYS A 78 3.08 -16.36 8.41
C LYS A 78 2.36 -16.64 7.09
N HIS A 79 1.18 -16.08 6.89
CA HIS A 79 0.40 -16.29 5.67
C HIS A 79 0.77 -15.35 4.52
N LEU A 80 1.29 -14.15 4.82
CA LEU A 80 1.69 -13.18 3.81
C LEU A 80 2.72 -13.76 2.82
N VAL A 81 3.62 -14.63 3.28
CA VAL A 81 4.66 -15.24 2.43
C VAL A 81 4.17 -16.43 1.60
N LYS A 82 2.93 -16.87 1.77
CA LYS A 82 2.34 -17.97 0.99
C LYS A 82 1.88 -17.48 -0.38
N ASP A 83 1.67 -18.43 -1.29
CA ASP A 83 1.11 -18.14 -2.60
C ASP A 83 -0.41 -17.97 -2.47
N TYR A 84 -0.85 -16.72 -2.56
CA TYR A 84 -2.24 -16.30 -2.50
C TYR A 84 -2.52 -15.46 -3.74
N SER A 85 -3.74 -15.55 -4.26
CA SER A 85 -4.25 -14.58 -5.22
C SER A 85 -4.01 -13.15 -4.73
N GLU A 86 -3.81 -12.22 -5.68
CA GLU A 86 -3.54 -10.81 -5.34
C GLU A 86 -4.59 -10.21 -4.41
N LYS A 87 -5.85 -10.63 -4.55
CA LYS A 87 -6.94 -10.13 -3.72
C LYS A 87 -6.83 -10.57 -2.26
N ASN A 88 -6.49 -11.83 -2.01
CA ASN A 88 -6.28 -12.31 -0.65
C ASN A 88 -4.98 -11.77 -0.06
N LYS A 89 -3.91 -11.68 -0.86
CA LYS A 89 -2.66 -11.04 -0.43
C LYS A 89 -2.87 -9.55 -0.09
N GLU A 90 -3.66 -8.83 -0.87
CA GLU A 90 -4.10 -7.46 -0.56
C GLU A 90 -4.83 -7.39 0.79
N GLY A 91 -5.78 -8.29 1.03
CA GLY A 91 -6.51 -8.39 2.30
C GLY A 91 -5.57 -8.59 3.50
N ILE A 92 -4.61 -9.50 3.39
CA ILE A 92 -3.60 -9.76 4.44
C ILE A 92 -2.76 -8.50 4.70
N VAL A 93 -2.24 -7.86 3.64
CA VAL A 93 -1.44 -6.63 3.77
C VAL A 93 -2.25 -5.51 4.43
N ARG A 94 -3.52 -5.35 4.06
CA ARG A 94 -4.42 -4.35 4.67
C ARG A 94 -4.70 -4.66 6.14
N ALA A 95 -4.90 -5.93 6.50
CA ALA A 95 -5.06 -6.33 7.90
C ALA A 95 -3.80 -6.05 8.74
N LEU A 96 -2.62 -5.94 8.13
CA LEU A 96 -1.39 -5.53 8.82
C LEU A 96 -1.26 -4.01 9.01
N THR A 97 -2.21 -3.18 8.55
CA THR A 97 -2.15 -1.71 8.67
C THR A 97 -2.58 -1.17 10.05
N VAL A 98 -2.20 -1.88 11.12
CA VAL A 98 -2.59 -1.61 12.51
C VAL A 98 -1.38 -1.32 13.40
N LYS A 99 -1.61 -0.74 14.58
CA LYS A 99 -0.53 -0.31 15.50
C LYS A 99 0.31 -1.48 16.01
N GLU A 100 -0.33 -2.63 16.19
CA GLU A 100 0.23 -3.87 16.70
C GLU A 100 1.28 -4.48 15.75
N ALA A 101 1.28 -4.07 14.47
CA ALA A 101 2.20 -4.49 13.43
C ALA A 101 3.43 -3.56 13.27
N ILE A 102 3.45 -2.40 13.94
CA ILE A 102 4.58 -1.45 13.89
C ILE A 102 5.86 -2.13 14.35
N GLY A 103 6.93 -2.02 13.56
CA GLY A 103 8.24 -2.61 13.84
C GLY A 103 8.29 -4.15 13.72
N LYS A 104 7.22 -4.78 13.24
CA LYS A 104 7.14 -6.24 13.02
C LYS A 104 6.92 -6.61 11.56
N ALA A 105 6.02 -5.89 10.88
CA ALA A 105 5.60 -6.26 9.54
C ALA A 105 6.55 -5.81 8.43
N THR A 106 7.34 -4.76 8.67
CA THR A 106 8.15 -4.10 7.64
C THR A 106 9.11 -5.05 6.89
N PRO A 107 9.89 -5.93 7.55
CA PRO A 107 10.76 -6.86 6.82
C PRO A 107 9.99 -7.74 5.82
N THR A 108 8.94 -8.42 6.29
CA THR A 108 8.13 -9.31 5.44
C THR A 108 7.41 -8.55 4.31
N LEU A 109 6.92 -7.35 4.59
CA LEU A 109 6.27 -6.51 3.58
C LEU A 109 7.25 -6.10 2.47
N ILE A 110 8.49 -5.74 2.82
CA ILE A 110 9.53 -5.41 1.83
C ILE A 110 9.89 -6.65 1.00
N ASP A 111 10.09 -7.79 1.64
CA ASP A 111 10.42 -9.04 0.94
C ASP A 111 9.33 -9.42 -0.06
N GLU A 112 8.05 -9.28 0.31
CA GLU A 112 6.95 -9.51 -0.63
C GLU A 112 6.91 -8.46 -1.74
N TYR A 113 7.11 -7.16 -1.44
CA TYR A 113 7.14 -6.11 -2.46
C TYR A 113 8.18 -6.37 -3.56
N MET A 114 9.35 -6.88 -3.18
CA MET A 114 10.44 -7.18 -4.10
C MET A 114 10.18 -8.40 -5.00
N LYS A 115 9.25 -9.28 -4.62
CA LYS A 115 8.84 -10.44 -5.44
C LYS A 115 7.77 -10.08 -6.48
N LEU A 116 7.05 -8.97 -6.29
CA LEU A 116 5.96 -8.58 -7.17
C LEU A 116 6.48 -8.03 -8.50
N SER A 117 5.81 -8.38 -9.59
CA SER A 117 6.05 -7.76 -10.88
C SER A 117 5.56 -6.32 -10.89
N LYS A 118 6.20 -5.46 -11.71
CA LYS A 118 5.93 -4.02 -11.72
C LYS A 118 4.49 -3.67 -12.13
N ASP A 119 3.81 -4.54 -12.87
CA ASP A 119 2.42 -4.39 -13.30
C ASP A 119 1.40 -4.66 -12.18
N GLN A 120 1.80 -5.26 -11.05
CA GLN A 120 0.96 -5.48 -9.86
C GLN A 120 0.80 -4.19 -9.03
N THR A 121 0.51 -3.08 -9.71
CA THR A 121 0.55 -1.71 -9.19
C THR A 121 -0.29 -1.53 -7.92
N ILE A 122 -1.48 -2.14 -7.86
CA ILE A 122 -2.39 -2.04 -6.72
C ILE A 122 -1.79 -2.71 -5.47
N LEU A 123 -1.29 -3.94 -5.58
CA LEU A 123 -0.73 -4.66 -4.45
C LEU A 123 0.58 -4.00 -3.98
N ARG A 124 1.44 -3.57 -4.92
CA ARG A 124 2.66 -2.81 -4.62
C ARG A 124 2.37 -1.51 -3.87
N TRP A 125 1.37 -0.74 -4.31
CA TRP A 125 0.94 0.47 -3.62
C TRP A 125 0.35 0.14 -2.23
N THR A 126 -0.42 -0.94 -2.12
CA THR A 126 -1.00 -1.40 -0.84
C THR A 126 0.08 -1.77 0.17
N ILE A 127 1.16 -2.44 -0.27
CA ILE A 127 2.33 -2.70 0.56
C ILE A 127 3.01 -1.39 0.98
N GLY A 128 3.23 -0.47 0.05
CA GLY A 128 3.77 0.86 0.38
C GLY A 128 2.93 1.58 1.44
N ASN A 129 1.59 1.50 1.35
CA ASN A 129 0.70 2.06 2.35
C ASN A 129 0.85 1.37 3.72
N ALA A 130 0.97 0.04 3.73
CA ALA A 130 1.23 -0.70 4.96
C ALA A 130 2.57 -0.33 5.60
N ILE A 131 3.61 -0.12 4.79
CA ILE A 131 4.90 0.41 5.25
C ILE A 131 4.72 1.80 5.86
N PHE A 132 4.05 2.73 5.18
CA PHE A 132 3.77 4.06 5.74
C PHE A 132 3.09 4.00 7.12
N LYS A 133 2.24 2.99 7.37
CA LYS A 133 1.59 2.77 8.67
C LYS A 133 2.51 2.14 9.71
N THR A 134 3.34 1.18 9.32
CA THR A 134 4.06 0.27 10.22
C THR A 134 5.54 0.57 10.41
N ILE A 135 6.13 1.42 9.56
CA ILE A 135 7.56 1.73 9.55
C ILE A 135 8.07 2.28 10.89
N THR A 136 9.31 1.93 11.22
CA THR A 136 10.09 2.54 12.30
C THR A 136 11.39 3.14 11.78
N LYS A 137 12.13 3.85 12.62
CA LYS A 137 13.45 4.40 12.28
C LYS A 137 14.48 3.35 11.86
N HIS A 138 14.31 2.10 12.28
CA HIS A 138 15.22 1.01 11.97
C HIS A 138 15.01 0.44 10.56
N ASP A 139 13.91 0.81 9.90
CA ASP A 139 13.52 0.27 8.59
C ASP A 139 13.88 1.21 7.42
N VAL A 140 14.31 2.44 7.71
CA VAL A 140 14.52 3.50 6.71
C VAL A 140 15.50 3.06 5.62
N ASP A 141 16.65 2.49 5.99
CA ASP A 141 17.67 2.07 5.03
C ASP A 141 17.15 0.98 4.09
N ARG A 142 16.18 0.16 4.53
CA ARG A 142 15.58 -0.91 3.71
C ARG A 142 14.67 -0.38 2.61
N ILE A 143 14.06 0.79 2.80
CA ILE A 143 13.12 1.36 1.83
C ILE A 143 13.78 2.37 0.86
N ILE A 144 14.98 2.86 1.16
CA ILE A 144 15.72 3.78 0.27
C ILE A 144 15.94 3.18 -1.14
N PRO A 145 16.34 1.91 -1.31
CA PRO A 145 16.47 1.32 -2.64
C PRO A 145 15.16 1.34 -3.45
N ILE A 146 14.03 1.02 -2.80
CA ILE A 146 12.70 1.06 -3.42
C ILE A 146 12.36 2.48 -3.90
N ILE A 147 12.67 3.48 -3.07
CA ILE A 147 12.41 4.89 -3.35
C ILE A 147 13.27 5.42 -4.51
N LYS A 148 14.53 4.99 -4.61
CA LYS A 148 15.45 5.48 -5.64
C LYS A 148 15.24 4.81 -7.00
N ASP A 149 14.66 3.63 -7.04
CA ASP A 149 14.39 2.91 -8.27
C ASP A 149 13.16 3.47 -9.00
N LYS A 150 13.40 4.36 -9.98
CA LYS A 150 12.37 5.03 -10.77
C LYS A 150 11.42 4.08 -11.50
N GLU A 151 11.86 2.87 -11.79
CA GLU A 151 11.03 1.86 -12.44
C GLU A 151 9.85 1.41 -11.58
N ASN A 152 9.88 1.70 -10.28
CA ASN A 152 8.76 1.43 -9.39
C ASN A 152 7.60 2.42 -9.54
N GLY A 153 7.77 3.51 -10.29
CA GLY A 153 6.74 4.50 -10.61
C GLY A 153 5.98 5.00 -9.38
N ILE A 154 4.66 5.18 -9.51
CA ILE A 154 3.75 5.62 -8.43
C ILE A 154 3.76 4.74 -7.18
N SER A 155 4.20 3.47 -7.26
CA SER A 155 4.18 2.59 -6.08
C SER A 155 5.15 3.05 -4.98
N ARG A 156 6.13 3.89 -5.34
CA ARG A 156 7.08 4.54 -4.42
C ARG A 156 6.47 5.58 -3.52
N GLN A 157 5.34 6.19 -3.91
CA GLN A 157 4.78 7.37 -3.25
C GLN A 157 4.61 7.18 -1.73
N MET A 158 4.07 6.04 -1.30
CA MET A 158 3.85 5.78 0.13
C MET A 158 5.15 5.50 0.89
N PHE A 159 6.18 4.95 0.23
CA PHE A 159 7.51 4.81 0.82
C PHE A 159 8.17 6.18 1.02
N VAL A 160 8.06 7.09 0.05
CA VAL A 160 8.57 8.47 0.17
C VAL A 160 7.85 9.20 1.30
N ALA A 161 6.53 9.12 1.37
CA ALA A 161 5.76 9.72 2.46
C ALA A 161 6.14 9.13 3.84
N ALA A 162 6.59 7.88 3.90
CA ALA A 162 7.00 7.21 5.14
C ALA A 162 8.26 7.86 5.73
N LEU A 163 9.17 8.36 4.89
CA LEU A 163 10.40 9.03 5.35
C LEU A 163 10.10 10.27 6.20
N GLY A 164 9.13 11.10 5.80
CA GLY A 164 8.71 12.27 6.58
C GLY A 164 8.07 11.93 7.92
N LYS A 165 7.42 10.76 8.03
CA LYS A 165 6.79 10.28 9.29
C LYS A 165 7.82 9.85 10.33
N VAL A 166 8.90 9.20 9.91
CA VAL A 166 9.94 8.72 10.83
C VAL A 166 10.78 9.89 11.37
N ASN A 167 10.81 11.01 10.65
CA ASN A 167 11.46 12.26 11.04
C ASN A 167 12.96 12.10 11.35
N LEU A 168 13.70 11.45 10.44
CA LEU A 168 15.16 11.37 10.54
C LEU A 168 15.80 12.42 9.64
N GLN A 169 16.75 13.19 10.16
CA GLN A 169 17.45 14.20 9.37
C GLN A 169 18.33 13.58 8.26
N ASN A 170 18.82 12.35 8.44
CA ASN A 170 19.69 11.70 7.45
C ASN A 170 18.99 11.36 6.12
N VAL A 171 17.66 11.42 6.05
CA VAL A 171 16.90 11.20 4.81
C VAL A 171 16.61 12.49 4.03
N GLU A 172 16.99 13.65 4.57
CA GLU A 172 16.73 14.96 3.96
C GLU A 172 17.29 15.05 2.53
N ASN A 173 18.54 14.63 2.31
CA ASN A 173 19.15 14.63 0.97
C ASN A 173 18.40 13.70 0.00
N VAL A 174 17.98 12.52 0.47
CA VAL A 174 17.22 11.59 -0.36
C VAL A 174 15.91 12.24 -0.81
N LEU A 175 15.23 12.96 0.08
CA LEU A 175 13.98 13.65 -0.27
C LEU A 175 14.20 14.86 -1.18
N ILE A 176 15.30 15.61 -1.00
CA ILE A 176 15.67 16.74 -1.88
C ILE A 176 15.93 16.26 -3.31
N ASP A 177 16.58 15.11 -3.46
CA ASP A 177 16.87 14.51 -4.77
C ASP A 177 15.58 14.11 -5.52
N LEU A 178 14.49 13.83 -4.79
CA LEU A 178 13.18 13.45 -5.35
C LEU A 178 12.30 14.64 -5.73
N LEU A 179 12.75 15.88 -5.49
CA LEU A 179 11.99 17.08 -5.89
C LEU A 179 11.92 17.26 -7.42
N ASP A 180 12.81 16.59 -8.15
CA ASP A 180 12.86 16.59 -9.62
C ASP A 180 12.23 15.31 -10.22
N ASP A 181 11.47 14.54 -9.41
CA ASP A 181 10.83 13.28 -9.79
C ASP A 181 9.30 13.41 -9.78
N ASP A 182 8.70 13.63 -10.96
CA ASP A 182 7.27 13.91 -11.15
C ASP A 182 6.33 12.87 -10.51
N GLU A 183 6.76 11.62 -10.39
CA GLU A 183 5.97 10.52 -9.84
C GLU A 183 5.79 10.64 -8.31
N VAL A 184 6.76 11.29 -7.63
CA VAL A 184 6.83 11.31 -6.16
C VAL A 184 7.09 12.70 -5.55
N VAL A 185 7.23 13.74 -6.37
CA VAL A 185 7.57 15.11 -5.95
C VAL A 185 6.62 15.65 -4.89
N VAL A 186 5.31 15.35 -4.99
CA VAL A 186 4.31 15.78 -4.00
C VAL A 186 4.61 15.17 -2.62
N GLN A 187 4.93 13.89 -2.58
CA GLN A 187 5.26 13.18 -1.33
C GLN A 187 6.61 13.65 -0.78
N ALA A 188 7.57 13.96 -1.65
CA ALA A 188 8.86 14.50 -1.26
C ALA A 188 8.72 15.89 -0.62
N ILE A 189 7.98 16.81 -1.25
CA ILE A 189 7.67 18.15 -0.69
C ILE A 189 7.02 18.01 0.69
N LYS A 190 5.99 17.17 0.79
CA LYS A 190 5.28 16.94 2.05
C LYS A 190 6.21 16.45 3.16
N ALA A 191 7.04 15.45 2.85
CA ALA A 191 7.99 14.89 3.79
C ALA A 191 9.03 15.94 4.23
N LEU A 192 9.55 16.75 3.30
CA LEU A 192 10.50 17.84 3.62
C LEU A 192 9.88 18.92 4.50
N GLY A 193 8.59 19.24 4.30
CA GLY A 193 7.83 20.12 5.20
C GLY A 193 7.70 19.54 6.61
N GLN A 194 7.44 18.23 6.73
CA GLN A 194 7.40 17.53 8.02
C GLN A 194 8.76 17.55 8.74
N LEU A 195 9.85 17.40 7.99
CA LEU A 195 11.22 17.51 8.50
C LEU A 195 11.65 18.95 8.82
N LYS A 196 10.87 19.96 8.41
CA LYS A 196 11.25 21.37 8.45
C LYS A 196 12.61 21.64 7.77
N SER A 197 12.82 21.00 6.63
CA SER A 197 14.09 21.03 5.87
C SER A 197 14.33 22.42 5.25
N LEU A 198 15.08 23.28 5.96
CA LEU A 198 15.54 24.57 5.43
C LEU A 198 16.40 24.42 4.17
N LYS A 199 17.13 23.30 4.05
CA LYS A 199 17.98 23.00 2.89
C LYS A 199 17.19 22.87 1.59
N ALA A 200 15.95 22.39 1.66
CA ALA A 200 15.06 22.24 0.51
C ALA A 200 14.32 23.52 0.12
N ARG A 201 14.37 24.57 0.96
CA ARG A 201 13.50 25.76 0.84
C ARG A 201 13.58 26.41 -0.52
N GLU A 202 14.78 26.59 -1.07
CA GLU A 202 14.97 27.22 -2.39
C GLU A 202 14.28 26.44 -3.51
N LYS A 203 14.48 25.11 -3.56
CA LYS A 203 13.80 24.25 -4.54
C LYS A 203 12.28 24.29 -4.36
N ILE A 204 11.79 24.28 -3.11
CA ILE A 204 10.34 24.30 -2.83
C ILE A 204 9.72 25.66 -3.23
N VAL A 205 10.43 26.78 -3.11
CA VAL A 205 9.98 28.09 -3.63
C VAL A 205 9.79 28.08 -5.15
N VAL A 206 10.62 27.34 -5.89
CA VAL A 206 10.42 27.16 -7.33
C VAL A 206 9.15 26.34 -7.59
N LEU A 207 8.97 25.25 -6.84
CA LEU A 207 7.80 24.36 -6.95
C LEU A 207 6.48 25.02 -6.54
N SER A 208 6.50 26.06 -5.69
CA SER A 208 5.29 26.84 -5.36
C SER A 208 4.78 27.69 -6.52
N LYS A 209 5.50 27.75 -7.64
CA LYS A 209 5.09 28.41 -8.89
C LYS A 209 4.80 27.39 -10.01
N HIS A 210 4.81 26.10 -9.69
CA HIS A 210 4.63 25.03 -10.66
C HIS A 210 3.22 25.07 -11.29
N SER A 211 3.12 24.67 -12.56
CA SER A 211 1.85 24.66 -13.31
C SER A 211 0.85 23.62 -12.79
N ASN A 212 1.37 22.46 -12.35
CA ASN A 212 0.58 21.45 -11.65
C ASN A 212 0.09 21.98 -10.29
N LYS A 213 -1.23 22.12 -10.15
CA LYS A 213 -1.90 22.64 -8.95
C LYS A 213 -1.57 21.84 -7.69
N LEU A 214 -1.43 20.51 -7.78
CA LEU A 214 -1.13 19.68 -6.62
C LEU A 214 0.27 19.95 -6.08
N ILE A 215 1.27 20.02 -6.96
CA ILE A 215 2.66 20.36 -6.62
C ILE A 215 2.72 21.76 -6.01
N LYS A 216 2.09 22.74 -6.66
CA LYS A 216 2.01 24.12 -6.18
C LYS A 216 1.43 24.21 -4.77
N THR A 217 0.25 23.64 -4.54
CA THR A 217 -0.43 23.69 -3.24
C THR A 217 0.37 22.99 -2.14
N GLU A 218 0.99 21.84 -2.44
CA GLU A 218 1.81 21.14 -1.45
C GLU A 218 3.08 21.96 -1.11
N ALA A 219 3.72 22.58 -2.11
CA ALA A 219 4.89 23.44 -1.90
C ALA A 219 4.54 24.69 -1.07
N GLU A 220 3.44 25.37 -1.38
CA GLU A 220 2.93 26.50 -0.59
C GLU A 220 2.64 26.09 0.86
N ASN A 221 2.12 24.88 1.08
CA ASN A 221 1.87 24.37 2.43
C ASN A 221 3.16 24.04 3.18
N ALA A 222 4.13 23.41 2.52
CA ALA A 222 5.44 23.13 3.12
C ALA A 222 6.15 24.44 3.51
N LEU A 223 6.14 25.47 2.67
CA LEU A 223 6.79 26.76 2.97
C LEU A 223 6.22 27.50 4.19
N LYS A 224 5.00 27.18 4.63
CA LYS A 224 4.43 27.76 5.87
C LYS A 224 5.09 27.22 7.13
N VAL A 225 5.76 26.07 7.05
CA VAL A 225 6.38 25.38 8.20
C VAL A 225 7.91 25.29 8.12
N LEU A 226 8.51 25.71 6.98
CA LEU A 226 9.95 25.87 6.78
C LEU A 226 10.42 27.24 7.26
#